data_AF-A0A167S9L5-F1
#
_entry.id   AF-A0A167S9L5-F1
#
_cell.length_a   1.000
_cell.length_b   1.000
_cell.length_c   1.000
_cell.angle_alpha   90.00
_cell.angle_beta   90.00
_cell.angle_gamma   90.00
#
_symmetry.space_group_name_H-M   'P 1'
#
loop_
_entity.id
_entity.type
_entity.pdbx_description
1 polymer ?
#
loop_
_entity_poly.entity_id
_entity_poly.type
_entity_poly.pdbx_seq_one_letter_code
_entity_poly.pdbx_strand_id
1 'polypeptide(L)'
;MTTTTSAPPPSAATAQDDAVLVQNPYASHPALSPLEGEVLWEYAKTARLVRKLSGIAKDLGGRPNEELLSQLRVLERKMGLVLTLFKASVWAVIVEGEEAEQEMLAKQEQEARLRAANGSRVEHDGFA
;
A
#
# COMPACT_ATOMS: atom_id res chain seq x y z
N MET A 1 33.36 29.04 48.77
CA MET A 1 32.08 28.78 48.10
C MET A 1 32.30 28.81 46.59
N THR A 2 32.40 27.65 45.95
CA THR A 2 32.30 27.50 44.49
C THR A 2 31.61 26.17 44.23
N THR A 3 30.38 26.23 43.71
CA THR A 3 29.54 25.08 43.38
C THR A 3 30.00 24.48 42.05
N THR A 4 30.69 23.34 42.09
CA THR A 4 30.84 22.47 40.92
C THR A 4 29.51 21.76 40.69
N THR A 5 28.77 22.23 39.70
CA THR A 5 27.61 21.53 39.14
C THR A 5 28.14 20.43 38.22
N SER A 6 28.17 19.20 38.72
CA SER A 6 28.48 18.00 37.93
C SER A 6 27.17 17.43 37.43
N ALA A 7 26.83 17.74 36.17
CA ALA A 7 25.74 17.08 35.45
C ALA A 7 25.95 15.55 35.46
N PRO A 8 24.95 14.74 35.83
CA PRO A 8 25.06 13.29 35.72
C PRO A 8 25.00 12.88 34.23
N PRO A 9 25.83 11.93 33.77
CA PRO A 9 25.77 11.45 32.41
C PRO A 9 24.44 10.73 32.14
N PRO A 10 23.77 10.96 31.00
CA PRO A 10 22.50 10.31 30.64
C PRO A 10 22.62 8.81 30.33
N SER A 11 23.81 8.21 30.52
CA SER A 11 24.11 6.83 30.14
C SER A 11 23.97 5.81 31.27
N ALA A 12 23.77 6.23 32.52
CA ALA A 12 23.66 5.33 33.67
C ALA A 12 22.23 4.77 33.87
N ALA A 13 21.20 5.55 33.57
CA ALA A 13 19.81 5.18 33.82
C ALA A 13 19.35 3.96 33.00
N THR A 14 19.76 3.86 31.73
CA THR A 14 19.45 2.71 30.87
C THR A 14 20.14 1.41 31.32
N ALA A 15 21.33 1.51 31.91
CA ALA A 15 22.06 0.35 32.43
C ALA A 15 21.45 -0.18 33.75
N GLN A 16 21.04 0.73 34.65
CA GLN A 16 20.36 0.38 35.89
C GLN A 16 18.95 -0.19 35.65
N ASP A 17 18.25 0.30 34.62
CA ASP A 17 16.92 -0.21 34.24
C ASP A 17 16.93 -1.67 33.74
N ASP A 18 18.03 -2.11 33.13
CA ASP A 18 18.18 -3.49 32.63
C ASP A 18 18.73 -4.44 33.70
N ALA A 19 19.40 -3.91 34.73
CA ALA A 19 19.82 -4.67 35.90
C ALA A 19 18.62 -5.25 36.68
N VAL A 20 17.47 -4.55 36.67
CA VAL A 20 16.20 -5.03 37.25
C VAL A 20 15.70 -6.31 36.55
N LEU A 21 16.16 -6.63 35.34
CA LEU A 21 15.79 -7.89 34.68
C LEU A 21 16.62 -9.09 35.16
N VAL A 22 17.79 -8.84 35.73
CA VAL A 22 18.80 -9.86 36.08
C VAL A 22 18.84 -10.14 37.58
N GLN A 23 18.64 -9.10 38.40
CA GLN A 23 18.72 -9.23 39.85
C GLN A 23 17.56 -8.53 40.53
N ASN A 24 16.95 -9.20 41.51
CA ASN A 24 15.85 -8.66 42.30
C ASN A 24 16.37 -7.62 43.32
N PRO A 25 16.08 -6.32 43.13
CA PRO A 25 16.53 -5.27 44.06
C PRO A 25 15.70 -5.25 45.36
N TYR A 26 14.55 -5.93 45.40
CA TYR A 26 13.62 -5.95 46.53
C TYR A 26 13.81 -7.15 47.46
N ALA A 27 14.65 -8.12 47.10
CA ALA A 27 14.84 -9.38 47.82
C ALA A 27 15.44 -9.23 49.24
N SER A 28 16.10 -8.10 49.54
CA SER A 28 16.75 -7.85 50.84
C SER A 28 16.10 -6.70 51.62
N HIS A 29 14.90 -6.28 51.22
CA HIS A 29 14.27 -5.11 51.82
C HIS A 29 13.57 -5.47 53.15
N PRO A 30 13.94 -4.83 54.28
CA PRO A 30 13.49 -5.23 55.62
C PRO A 30 11.99 -4.96 55.90
N ALA A 31 11.34 -4.17 55.05
CA ALA A 31 9.92 -3.82 55.17
C ALA A 31 9.00 -4.63 54.23
N LEU A 32 9.54 -5.55 53.44
CA LEU A 32 8.77 -6.35 52.48
C LEU A 32 8.76 -7.82 52.91
N SER A 33 7.61 -8.46 52.81
CA SER A 33 7.53 -9.93 52.85
C SER A 33 8.29 -10.50 51.62
N PRO A 34 8.91 -11.69 51.72
CA PRO A 34 9.62 -12.30 50.59
C PRO A 34 8.75 -12.40 49.33
N LEU A 35 7.46 -12.73 49.49
CA LEU A 35 6.51 -12.80 48.37
C LEU A 35 6.22 -11.42 47.76
N GLU A 36 6.11 -10.38 48.58
CA GLU A 36 5.84 -9.01 48.08
C GLU A 36 7.02 -8.48 47.27
N GLY A 37 8.26 -8.79 47.70
CA GLY A 37 9.47 -8.44 46.97
C GLY A 37 9.59 -9.15 45.61
N GLU A 38 9.18 -10.42 45.52
CA GLU A 38 9.14 -11.16 44.25
C GLU A 38 8.07 -10.61 43.30
N VAL A 39 6.86 -10.35 43.82
CA VAL A 39 5.77 -9.80 43.01
C VAL A 39 6.13 -8.42 42.45
N LEU A 40 6.65 -7.51 43.28
CA LEU A 40 7.10 -6.18 42.84
C LEU A 40 8.20 -6.27 41.78
N TRP A 41 9.10 -7.25 41.91
CA TRP A 41 10.15 -7.47 40.93
C TRP A 41 9.59 -7.93 39.57
N GLU A 42 8.67 -8.89 39.56
CA GLU A 42 8.02 -9.35 38.33
C GLU A 42 7.17 -8.26 37.67
N TYR A 43 6.50 -7.41 38.44
CA TYR A 43 5.81 -6.23 37.91
C TYR A 43 6.80 -5.23 37.31
N ALA A 44 7.93 -4.95 37.97
CA ALA A 44 8.95 -4.05 37.45
C ALA A 44 9.57 -4.58 36.14
N LYS A 45 9.84 -5.88 36.07
CA LYS A 45 10.31 -6.59 34.88
C LYS A 45 9.32 -6.49 33.73
N THR A 46 8.05 -6.75 34.00
CA THR A 46 6.98 -6.67 33.00
C THR A 46 6.79 -5.24 32.49
N ALA A 47 6.71 -4.25 33.38
CA ALA A 47 6.60 -2.85 33.02
C ALA A 47 7.79 -2.40 32.14
N ARG A 48 9.00 -2.88 32.43
CA ARG A 48 10.19 -2.61 31.62
C ARG A 48 10.09 -3.25 30.23
N LEU A 49 9.67 -4.51 30.14
CA LEU A 49 9.45 -5.19 28.86
C LEU A 49 8.38 -4.48 28.02
N VAL A 50 7.28 -4.04 28.64
CA VAL A 50 6.22 -3.28 27.97
C VAL A 50 6.75 -1.93 27.46
N ARG A 51 7.58 -1.22 28.24
CA ARG A 51 8.22 0.03 27.78
C ARG A 51 9.18 -0.22 26.62
N LYS A 52 9.99 -1.28 26.68
CA LYS A 52 10.87 -1.69 25.57
C LYS A 52 10.06 -2.02 24.31
N LEU A 53 9.01 -2.82 24.44
CA LEU A 53 8.11 -3.17 23.35
C LEU A 53 7.44 -1.92 22.76
N SER A 54 6.95 -1.00 23.60
CA SER A 54 6.38 0.26 23.14
C SER A 54 7.41 1.14 22.40
N GLY A 55 8.65 1.19 22.89
CA GLY A 55 9.75 1.89 22.22
C GLY A 55 10.04 1.30 20.84
N ILE A 56 10.20 -0.03 20.77
CA ILE A 56 10.41 -0.76 19.50
C ILE A 56 9.22 -0.55 18.56
N ALA A 57 7.98 -0.66 19.05
CA ALA A 57 6.79 -0.44 18.24
C ALA A 57 6.69 0.99 17.70
N LYS A 58 7.11 1.99 18.47
CA LYS A 58 7.21 3.39 18.01
C LYS A 58 8.32 3.57 16.97
N ASP A 59 9.46 2.91 17.14
CA ASP A 59 10.55 2.95 16.16
C ASP A 59 10.16 2.27 14.84
N LEU A 60 9.48 1.11 14.91
CA LEU A 60 8.96 0.44 13.72
C LEU A 60 7.83 1.23 13.06
N GLY A 61 6.93 1.82 13.84
CA GLY A 61 5.84 2.64 13.32
C GLY A 61 6.31 4.01 12.79
N GLY A 62 7.37 4.56 13.36
CA GLY A 62 7.95 5.86 13.00
C GLY A 62 8.93 5.81 11.83
N ARG A 63 9.39 4.61 11.44
CA ARG A 63 10.14 4.36 10.21
C ARG A 63 9.22 3.70 9.20
N PRO A 64 8.31 4.44 8.54
CA PRO A 64 7.66 3.88 7.35
C PRO A 64 8.77 3.45 6.39
N ASN A 65 8.69 2.21 5.91
CA ASN A 65 9.69 1.65 4.99
C ASN A 65 9.65 2.45 3.67
N GLU A 66 10.35 3.59 3.61
CA GLU A 66 10.47 4.46 2.44
C GLU A 66 10.97 3.67 1.23
N GLU A 67 11.82 2.67 1.46
CA GLU A 67 12.26 1.74 0.44
C GLU A 67 11.08 0.94 -0.15
N LEU A 68 10.22 0.37 0.70
CA LEU A 68 9.02 -0.38 0.26
C LEU A 68 8.06 0.55 -0.50
N LEU A 69 7.83 1.77 -0.01
CA LEU A 69 6.99 2.77 -0.69
C LEU A 69 7.57 3.19 -2.04
N SER A 70 8.90 3.30 -2.15
CA SER A 70 9.58 3.61 -3.41
C SER A 70 9.38 2.50 -4.44
N GLN A 71 9.48 1.24 -4.01
CA GLN A 71 9.28 0.07 -4.84
C GLN A 71 7.81 -0.05 -5.29
N LEU A 72 6.86 0.17 -4.37
CA LEU A 72 5.42 0.20 -4.67
C LEU A 72 5.07 1.28 -5.70
N ARG A 73 5.62 2.50 -5.56
CA ARG A 73 5.41 3.58 -6.54
C ARG A 73 5.96 3.25 -7.92
N VAL A 74 7.11 2.55 -8.00
CA VAL A 74 7.64 2.09 -9.29
C VAL A 74 6.71 1.05 -9.91
N LEU A 75 6.21 0.12 -9.10
CA LEU A 75 5.28 -0.92 -9.53
C LEU A 75 3.96 -0.31 -10.04
N GLU A 76 3.41 0.65 -9.31
CA GLU A 76 2.20 1.38 -9.68
C GLU A 76 2.33 2.05 -11.05
N ARG A 77 3.45 2.76 -11.30
CA ARG A 77 3.69 3.39 -12.61
C ARG A 77 3.78 2.37 -13.74
N LYS A 78 4.48 1.25 -13.51
CA LYS A 78 4.60 0.18 -14.52
C LYS A 78 3.26 -0.47 -14.82
N MET A 79 2.49 -0.80 -13.78
CA MET A 79 1.18 -1.42 -13.94
C MET A 79 0.15 -0.47 -14.54
N GLY A 80 0.18 0.82 -14.17
CA GLY A 80 -0.67 1.84 -14.76
C GLY A 80 -0.39 2.04 -16.25
N LEU A 81 0.88 1.97 -16.66
CA LEU A 81 1.24 2.01 -18.09
C LEU A 81 0.72 0.77 -18.82
N VAL A 82 0.94 -0.43 -18.27
CA VAL A 82 0.46 -1.69 -18.85
C VAL A 82 -1.06 -1.67 -19.00
N LEU A 83 -1.79 -1.24 -17.97
CA LEU A 83 -3.26 -1.14 -18.00
C LEU A 83 -3.72 -0.14 -19.07
N THR A 84 -3.09 1.03 -19.16
CA THR A 84 -3.44 2.05 -20.16
C THR A 84 -3.21 1.53 -21.58
N LEU A 85 -2.05 0.90 -21.83
CA LEU A 85 -1.73 0.32 -23.14
C LEU A 85 -2.68 -0.81 -23.51
N PHE A 86 -3.01 -1.69 -22.55
CA PHE A 86 -3.96 -2.77 -22.76
C PHE A 86 -5.37 -2.25 -23.07
N LYS A 87 -5.84 -1.24 -22.32
CA LYS A 87 -7.14 -0.60 -22.60
C LYS A 87 -7.16 0.05 -23.99
N ALA A 88 -6.09 0.75 -24.37
CA ALA A 88 -5.97 1.35 -25.69
C ALA A 88 -5.96 0.28 -26.79
N SER A 89 -5.25 -0.85 -26.60
CA SER A 89 -5.24 -1.93 -27.59
C SER A 89 -6.60 -2.60 -27.76
N VAL A 90 -7.34 -2.79 -26.67
CA VAL A 90 -8.69 -3.38 -26.73
C VAL A 90 -9.66 -2.42 -27.42
N TRP A 91 -9.61 -1.13 -27.07
CA TRP A 91 -10.43 -0.12 -27.72
C TRP A 91 -10.15 -0.01 -29.21
N ALA A 92 -8.88 -0.05 -29.63
CA ALA A 92 -8.52 -0.01 -31.05
C ALA A 92 -9.17 -1.16 -31.84
N VAL A 93 -9.11 -2.39 -31.30
CA VAL A 93 -9.71 -3.56 -31.97
C VAL A 93 -11.23 -3.49 -32.01
N ILE A 94 -11.89 -3.03 -30.93
CA ILE A 94 -13.34 -2.88 -30.91
C ILE A 94 -13.80 -1.85 -31.94
N VAL A 95 -13.13 -0.70 -32.00
CA VAL A 95 -13.46 0.37 -32.95
C VAL A 95 -13.24 -0.09 -34.39
N GLU A 96 -12.11 -0.75 -34.68
CA GLU A 96 -11.84 -1.28 -36.01
C GLU A 96 -12.91 -2.31 -36.46
N GLY A 97 -13.41 -3.13 -35.53
CA GLY A 97 -14.52 -4.05 -35.78
C GLY A 97 -15.84 -3.33 -36.08
N GLU A 98 -16.20 -2.33 -35.27
CA GLU A 98 -17.41 -1.53 -35.46
C GLU A 98 -17.40 -0.76 -36.80
N GLU A 99 -16.25 -0.19 -37.18
CA GLU A 99 -16.06 0.51 -38.45
C GLU A 99 -16.23 -0.44 -39.65
N ALA A 100 -15.60 -1.62 -39.60
CA ALA A 100 -15.71 -2.63 -40.67
C ALA A 100 -17.17 -3.11 -40.86
N GLU A 101 -17.89 -3.34 -39.77
CA GLU A 101 -19.31 -3.72 -39.82
C GLU A 101 -20.17 -2.61 -40.44
N GLN A 102 -19.96 -1.36 -40.04
CA GLN A 102 -20.68 -0.21 -40.58
C GLN A 102 -20.42 -0.01 -42.07
N GLU A 103 -19.19 -0.17 -42.53
CA GLU A 103 -18.85 -0.10 -43.95
C GLU A 103 -19.56 -1.19 -44.77
N MET A 104 -19.65 -2.41 -44.24
CA MET A 104 -20.36 -3.50 -44.92
C MET A 104 -21.85 -3.20 -45.04
N LEU A 105 -22.47 -2.70 -43.97
CA LEU A 105 -23.87 -2.30 -43.99
C LEU A 105 -24.11 -1.16 -44.98
N ALA A 106 -23.24 -0.14 -44.99
CA ALA A 106 -23.33 0.97 -45.93
C ALA A 106 -23.17 0.51 -47.39
N LYS A 107 -22.25 -0.42 -47.68
CA LYS A 107 -22.07 -1.01 -49.02
C LYS A 107 -23.32 -1.79 -49.44
N GLN A 108 -23.89 -2.61 -48.55
CA GLN A 108 -25.12 -3.34 -48.85
C GLN A 108 -26.31 -2.41 -49.12
N GLU A 109 -26.46 -1.33 -48.35
CA GLU A 109 -27.49 -0.32 -48.60
C GLU A 109 -27.29 0.38 -49.94
N GLN A 110 -26.05 0.74 -50.29
CA GLN A 110 -25.73 1.35 -51.59
C GLN A 110 -26.04 0.40 -52.75
N GLU A 111 -25.66 -0.87 -52.64
CA GLU A 111 -25.98 -1.88 -53.65
C GLU A 111 -27.49 -2.11 -53.78
N ALA A 112 -28.23 -2.16 -52.68
CA ALA A 112 -29.68 -2.26 -52.69
C ALA A 112 -30.33 -1.05 -53.38
N ARG A 113 -29.83 0.17 -53.10
CA ARG A 113 -30.29 1.41 -53.75
C ARG A 113 -30.00 1.43 -55.24
N LEU A 114 -28.79 1.03 -55.65
CA LEU A 114 -28.41 0.93 -57.06
C LEU A 114 -29.24 -0.13 -57.79
N ARG A 115 -29.50 -1.27 -57.15
CA ARG A 115 -30.37 -2.32 -57.69
C ARG A 115 -31.81 -1.82 -57.86
N ALA A 116 -32.34 -1.09 -56.89
CA ALA A 116 -33.67 -0.48 -56.98
C ALA A 116 -33.73 0.57 -58.11
N ALA A 117 -32.71 1.42 -58.25
CA ALA A 117 -32.62 2.43 -59.31
C ALA A 117 -32.45 1.81 -60.71
N ASN A 118 -31.66 0.74 -60.83
CA ASN A 118 -31.47 0.06 -62.12
C ASN A 118 -32.75 -0.71 -62.53
N GLY A 119 -33.48 -1.31 -61.59
CA GLY A 119 -34.76 -1.96 -61.86
C GLY A 119 -35.84 -1.00 -62.36
N SER A 120 -35.91 0.20 -61.78
CA SER A 120 -36.90 1.22 -62.19
C SER A 120 -36.59 1.85 -63.57
N ARG A 121 -35.34 1.83 -64.02
CA ARG A 121 -34.96 2.28 -65.39
C ARG A 121 -35.41 1.30 -66.48
N VAL A 122 -35.39 0.00 -66.20
CA VAL A 122 -35.80 -1.05 -67.15
C VAL A 122 -37.32 -1.07 -67.37
N GLU A 123 -38.12 -0.76 -66.33
CA GLU A 123 -39.58 -0.65 -66.48
C GLU A 123 -39.99 0.56 -67.34
N HIS A 124 -39.22 1.65 -67.31
CA HIS A 124 -39.52 2.85 -68.09
C HIS A 124 -39.18 2.71 -69.59
N ASP A 125 -38.15 1.93 -69.94
CA ASP A 125 -37.73 1.70 -71.34
C ASP A 125 -38.52 0.58 -72.06
N GLY A 126 -39.35 -0.18 -71.34
CA GLY A 126 -40.17 -1.28 -71.89
C GLY A 126 -41.52 -0.88 -72.52
N PHE A 127 -41.87 0.41 -72.50
CA PHE A 127 -43.16 0.95 -72.96
C PHE A 127 -43.03 2.03 -74.06
N ALA A 128 -41.92 2.06 -74.81
CA ALA A 128 -41.73 2.92 -75.97
C ALA A 128 -41.82 2.15 -77.29
#